data_AF-A0A1X2AEB0-F1
#
_entry.id   AF-A0A1X2AEB0-F1
#
_cell.length_a   1.000
_cell.length_b   1.000
_cell.length_c   1.000
_cell.angle_alpha   90.00
_cell.angle_beta   90.00
_cell.angle_gamma   90.00
#
_symmetry.space_group_name_H-M   'P 1'
#
loop_
_entity.id
_entity.type
_entity.pdbx_description
1 polymer ?
#
loop_
_entity_poly.entity_id
_entity_poly.type
_entity_poly.pdbx_seq_one_letter_code
_entity_poly.pdbx_strand_id
1 'polypeptide(L)'
;MVSWPDPGTRVTVRYRRAEGSVPPLTDAVGVLLAVDPLVRVRTKTGAVVEFAPADVVALRALTDAPVRTSDIRALERAAAAACPGDEHTWLDGWLLRAGPGAGPAANSAMPLDISARITAIPEIVAWYERRGLAPRLVVPERLLSLPPGATVELTEQILVRDLAPGGTRWVGLSAALHEDALARAASRGATRAFVELDDGDADRIALARSLGFRLHHRRRYVPARRLDSVEP
;
A
#
# COMPACT_ATOMS: atom_id res chain seq x y z
N MET A 1 -5.99 35.17 3.77
CA MET A 1 -4.72 34.43 3.67
C MET A 1 -5.07 32.96 3.78
N VAL A 2 -4.61 32.14 2.83
CA VAL A 2 -4.91 30.70 2.81
C VAL A 2 -4.08 30.01 3.89
N SER A 3 -4.70 29.16 4.71
CA SER A 3 -3.97 28.34 5.69
C SER A 3 -3.36 27.14 4.99
N TRP A 4 -2.03 27.03 5.04
CA TRP A 4 -1.30 25.95 4.36
C TRP A 4 -1.17 24.72 5.26
N PRO A 5 -1.41 23.51 4.74
CA PRO A 5 -1.06 22.28 5.44
C PRO A 5 0.46 22.07 5.42
N ASP A 6 0.93 21.13 6.23
CA ASP A 6 2.35 20.78 6.27
C ASP A 6 2.85 20.26 4.91
N PRO A 7 4.10 20.58 4.51
CA PRO A 7 4.76 19.92 3.40
C PRO A 7 4.68 18.39 3.51
N GLY A 8 4.44 17.73 2.39
CA GLY A 8 4.09 16.30 2.33
C GLY A 8 2.59 16.04 2.22
N THR A 9 1.74 17.01 2.54
CA THR A 9 0.29 16.89 2.39
C THR A 9 -0.13 16.92 0.92
N ARG A 10 -1.02 16.01 0.53
CA ARG A 10 -1.62 16.05 -0.81
C ARG A 10 -2.65 17.19 -0.86
N VAL A 11 -2.53 18.06 -1.86
CA VAL A 11 -3.36 19.25 -2.02
C VAL A 11 -3.91 19.35 -3.44
N THR A 12 -5.04 20.03 -3.56
CA THR A 12 -5.47 20.68 -4.81
C THR A 12 -5.40 22.18 -4.60
N VAL A 13 -4.72 22.87 -5.51
CA VAL A 13 -4.51 24.32 -5.47
C VAL A 13 -4.99 24.90 -6.78
N ARG A 14 -5.93 25.84 -6.71
CA ARG A 14 -6.31 26.68 -7.84
C ARG A 14 -5.54 27.99 -7.72
N TYR A 15 -4.83 28.39 -8.77
CA TYR A 15 -4.00 29.59 -8.77
C TYR A 15 -4.13 30.39 -10.07
N ARG A 16 -3.80 31.69 -9.99
CA ARG A 16 -3.72 32.61 -11.12
C ARG A 16 -2.48 32.32 -11.94
N ARG A 17 -2.65 32.25 -13.26
CA ARG A 17 -1.53 32.20 -14.21
C ARG A 17 -1.05 33.62 -14.49
N ALA A 18 0.11 33.73 -15.15
CA ALA A 18 0.64 35.01 -15.61
C ALA A 18 -0.43 35.81 -16.37
N GLU A 19 -0.42 37.13 -16.17
CA GLU A 19 -1.35 38.06 -16.80
C GLU A 19 -1.40 37.85 -18.32
N GLY A 20 -2.61 37.79 -18.89
CA GLY A 20 -2.83 37.47 -20.30
C GLY A 20 -2.98 35.97 -20.62
N SER A 21 -2.83 35.06 -19.65
CA SER A 21 -3.08 33.63 -19.88
C SER A 21 -4.55 33.31 -20.13
N VAL A 22 -4.82 32.41 -21.08
CA VAL A 22 -6.16 31.83 -21.31
C VAL A 22 -6.09 30.31 -21.12
N PRO A 23 -6.84 29.71 -20.16
CA PRO A 23 -7.61 30.38 -19.11
C PRO A 23 -6.72 31.10 -18.09
N PRO A 24 -7.24 32.12 -17.36
CA PRO A 24 -6.47 32.91 -16.38
C PRO A 24 -6.20 32.16 -15.07
N LEU A 25 -6.95 31.08 -14.81
CA LEU A 25 -6.81 30.22 -13.65
C LEU A 25 -6.46 28.80 -14.11
N THR A 26 -5.72 28.07 -13.28
CA THR A 26 -5.49 26.63 -13.46
C THR A 26 -5.38 25.93 -12.11
N ASP A 27 -5.43 24.60 -12.14
CA ASP A 27 -5.43 23.74 -10.97
C ASP A 27 -4.15 22.88 -10.94
N ALA A 28 -3.49 22.81 -9.79
CA ALA A 28 -2.42 21.88 -9.49
C ALA A 28 -2.89 20.86 -8.44
N VAL A 29 -2.77 19.57 -8.75
CA VAL A 29 -3.11 18.48 -7.82
C VAL A 29 -1.87 17.63 -7.58
N GLY A 30 -1.43 17.54 -6.33
CA GLY A 30 -0.16 16.90 -6.02
C GLY A 30 0.21 16.96 -4.54
N VAL A 31 1.46 16.63 -4.23
CA VAL A 31 2.04 16.75 -2.89
C VAL A 31 2.65 18.14 -2.75
N LEU A 32 2.29 18.86 -1.69
CA LEU A 32 2.88 20.14 -1.33
C LEU A 32 4.33 19.91 -0.89
N LEU A 33 5.29 20.54 -1.54
CA LEU A 33 6.73 20.40 -1.23
C LEU A 33 7.26 21.59 -0.42
N ALA A 34 6.78 22.79 -0.73
CA ALA A 34 7.17 24.03 -0.08
C ALA A 34 6.06 25.07 -0.26
N VAL A 35 6.05 26.07 0.61
CA VAL A 35 5.11 27.21 0.57
C VAL A 35 5.84 28.53 0.38
N ASP A 36 7.05 28.64 0.92
CA ASP A 36 7.90 29.84 0.88
C ASP A 36 9.26 29.51 0.25
N PRO A 37 9.84 30.39 -0.60
CA PRO A 37 9.29 31.66 -1.12
C PRO A 37 8.24 31.48 -2.23
N LEU A 38 8.19 30.28 -2.81
CA LEU A 38 7.21 29.89 -3.82
C LEU A 38 6.49 28.62 -3.35
N VAL A 39 5.21 28.53 -3.68
CA VAL A 39 4.47 27.30 -3.48
C VAL A 39 4.93 26.30 -4.53
N ARG A 40 5.36 25.12 -4.09
CA ARG A 40 5.81 24.04 -4.96
C ARG A 40 4.91 22.83 -4.78
N VAL A 41 4.22 22.41 -5.83
CA VAL A 41 3.34 21.23 -5.81
C VAL A 41 3.86 20.20 -6.80
N ARG A 42 4.23 19.01 -6.31
CA ARG A 42 4.61 17.88 -7.17
C ARG A 42 3.39 17.10 -7.59
N THR A 43 3.07 17.17 -8.87
CA THR A 43 1.94 16.45 -9.46
C THR A 43 2.18 14.94 -9.53
N LYS A 44 1.13 14.17 -9.83
CA LYS A 44 1.22 12.70 -9.98
C LYS A 44 2.23 12.24 -11.04
N THR A 45 2.55 13.09 -12.02
CA THR A 45 3.50 12.78 -13.11
C THR A 45 4.95 13.05 -12.70
N GLY A 46 5.18 13.57 -11.49
CA GLY A 46 6.50 13.96 -11.00
C GLY A 46 6.86 15.42 -11.33
N ALA A 47 6.11 16.09 -12.22
CA ALA A 47 6.34 17.50 -12.53
C ALA A 47 6.05 18.38 -11.31
N VAL A 48 6.96 19.32 -11.03
CA VAL A 48 6.80 20.33 -9.97
C VAL A 48 6.22 21.59 -10.60
N VAL A 49 5.06 22.01 -10.09
CA VAL A 49 4.39 23.25 -10.47
C VAL A 49 4.71 24.29 -9.40
N GLU A 50 5.11 25.48 -9.84
CA GLU A 50 5.53 26.58 -8.96
C GLU A 50 4.67 27.83 -9.22
N PHE A 51 4.24 28.50 -8.16
CA PHE A 51 3.46 29.74 -8.23
C PHE A 51 3.60 30.56 -6.94
N ALA A 52 3.31 31.85 -7.01
CA ALA A 52 3.39 32.70 -5.83
C ALA A 52 2.25 32.38 -4.85
N PRO A 53 2.48 32.42 -3.52
CA PRO A 53 1.41 32.26 -2.53
C PRO A 53 0.25 33.23 -2.72
N ALA A 54 0.52 34.44 -3.22
CA ALA A 54 -0.48 35.48 -3.51
C ALA A 54 -1.42 35.14 -4.70
N ASP A 55 -0.98 34.26 -5.60
CA ASP A 55 -1.76 33.86 -6.77
C ASP A 55 -2.78 32.77 -6.46
N VAL A 56 -2.72 32.18 -5.27
CA VAL A 56 -3.63 31.11 -4.85
C VAL A 56 -5.02 31.67 -4.58
N VAL A 57 -6.01 31.10 -5.26
CA VAL A 57 -7.42 31.48 -5.11
C VAL A 57 -8.23 30.44 -4.34
N ALA A 58 -7.81 29.18 -4.37
CA ALA A 58 -8.42 28.12 -3.57
C ALA A 58 -7.40 27.03 -3.23
N LEU A 59 -7.49 26.49 -2.02
CA LEU A 59 -6.67 25.39 -1.53
C LEU A 59 -7.57 24.39 -0.81
N ARG A 60 -7.34 23.11 -1.07
CA ARG A 60 -7.95 22.03 -0.30
C ARG A 60 -6.92 20.93 -0.06
N ALA A 61 -6.74 20.55 1.20
CA ALA A 61 -6.06 19.31 1.56
C ALA A 61 -6.91 18.12 1.10
N LEU A 62 -6.25 17.18 0.44
CA LEU A 62 -6.84 15.94 -0.04
C LEU A 62 -6.40 14.79 0.85
N THR A 63 -7.28 13.80 0.99
CA THR A 63 -6.87 12.49 1.46
C THR A 63 -5.88 11.87 0.48
N ASP A 64 -5.18 10.84 0.95
CA ASP A 64 -4.28 10.06 0.11
C ASP A 64 -4.94 9.60 -1.19
N ALA A 65 -4.13 9.49 -2.24
CA ALA A 65 -4.61 8.98 -3.50
C ALA A 65 -5.26 7.60 -3.28
N PRO A 66 -6.46 7.35 -3.83
CA PRO A 66 -7.09 6.05 -3.72
C PRO A 66 -6.15 4.97 -4.26
N VAL A 67 -5.83 4.00 -3.42
CA VAL A 67 -5.00 2.85 -3.82
C VAL A 67 -5.82 1.95 -4.74
N ARG A 68 -5.30 1.61 -5.92
CA ARG A 68 -6.03 0.75 -6.87
C ARG A 68 -5.83 -0.73 -6.54
N THR A 69 -6.76 -1.59 -6.94
CA THR A 69 -6.61 -3.05 -6.80
C THR A 69 -5.36 -3.57 -7.50
N SER A 70 -4.98 -2.98 -8.64
CA SER A 70 -3.72 -3.29 -9.33
C SER A 70 -2.49 -2.95 -8.50
N ASP A 71 -2.52 -1.85 -7.75
CA ASP A 71 -1.40 -1.41 -6.91
C ASP A 71 -1.24 -2.32 -5.70
N ILE A 72 -2.35 -2.76 -5.10
CA ILE A 72 -2.37 -3.78 -4.04
C ILE A 72 -1.71 -5.06 -4.55
N ARG A 73 -2.19 -5.59 -5.68
CA ARG A 73 -1.62 -6.82 -6.27
C ARG A 73 -0.15 -6.69 -6.60
N ALA A 74 0.28 -5.54 -7.14
CA ALA A 74 1.68 -5.30 -7.49
C ALA A 74 2.58 -5.31 -6.24
N LEU A 75 2.17 -4.63 -5.17
CA LEU A 75 2.92 -4.61 -3.91
C LEU A 75 2.96 -5.98 -3.24
N GLU A 76 1.82 -6.66 -3.13
CA GLU A 76 1.74 -7.98 -2.49
C GLU A 76 2.53 -9.05 -3.26
N ARG A 77 2.57 -8.98 -4.61
CA ARG A 77 3.47 -9.82 -5.41
C ARG A 77 4.94 -9.52 -5.15
N ALA A 78 5.31 -8.24 -5.02
CA ALA A 78 6.68 -7.86 -4.70
C ALA A 78 7.09 -8.35 -3.29
N ALA A 79 6.20 -8.22 -2.30
CA ALA A 79 6.40 -8.72 -0.95
C ALA A 79 6.54 -10.25 -0.92
N ALA A 80 5.63 -10.96 -1.60
CA ALA A 80 5.68 -12.42 -1.71
C ALA A 80 6.93 -12.91 -2.45
N ALA A 81 7.42 -12.18 -3.46
CA ALA A 81 8.67 -12.53 -4.15
C ALA A 81 9.91 -12.34 -3.26
N ALA A 82 9.89 -11.37 -2.34
CA ALA A 82 10.96 -11.15 -1.38
C ALA A 82 10.97 -12.21 -0.26
N CYS A 83 9.80 -12.77 0.06
CA CYS A 83 9.60 -13.81 1.07
C CYS A 83 8.77 -14.97 0.49
N PRO A 84 9.34 -15.80 -0.41
CA PRO A 84 8.58 -16.79 -1.18
C PRO A 84 8.07 -17.98 -0.37
N GLY A 85 8.53 -18.16 0.88
CA GLY A 85 8.31 -19.41 1.64
C GLY A 85 9.23 -20.53 1.15
N ASP A 86 9.22 -21.66 1.85
CA ASP A 86 10.05 -22.83 1.52
C ASP A 86 9.51 -23.56 0.29
N GLU A 87 8.18 -23.64 0.19
CA GLU A 87 7.48 -24.17 -0.97
C GLU A 87 6.38 -23.19 -1.40
N HIS A 88 6.27 -22.95 -2.71
CA HIS A 88 5.19 -22.14 -3.25
C HIS A 88 4.71 -22.66 -4.60
N THR A 89 3.42 -22.44 -4.88
CA THR A 89 2.83 -22.76 -6.18
C THR A 89 1.74 -21.77 -6.54
N TRP A 90 1.50 -21.62 -7.84
CA TRP A 90 0.29 -20.98 -8.34
C TRP A 90 -0.83 -22.00 -8.49
N LEU A 91 -2.04 -21.61 -8.14
CA LEU A 91 -3.26 -22.40 -8.30
C LEU A 91 -4.43 -21.45 -8.59
N ASP A 92 -4.98 -21.48 -9.80
CA ASP A 92 -6.16 -20.69 -10.21
C ASP A 92 -6.10 -19.22 -9.76
N GLY A 93 -4.96 -18.58 -10.00
CA GLY A 93 -4.71 -17.18 -9.65
C GLY A 93 -4.36 -16.91 -8.19
N TRP A 94 -4.30 -17.94 -7.35
CA TRP A 94 -3.76 -17.89 -6.00
C TRP A 94 -2.28 -18.23 -5.99
N LEU A 95 -1.50 -17.50 -5.20
CA LEU A 95 -0.15 -17.90 -4.80
C LEU A 95 -0.23 -18.55 -3.43
N LEU A 96 0.02 -19.85 -3.38
CA LEU A 96 0.09 -20.63 -2.14
C LEU A 96 1.54 -20.66 -1.70
N ARG A 97 1.78 -20.36 -0.42
CA ARG A 97 3.11 -20.45 0.20
C ARG A 97 3.03 -21.28 1.46
N ALA A 98 4.00 -22.16 1.63
CA ALA A 98 4.21 -22.99 2.81
C ALA A 98 5.63 -22.77 3.34
N GLY A 99 5.73 -22.49 4.63
CA GLY A 99 6.99 -22.43 5.36
C GLY A 99 6.76 -22.95 6.77
N PRO A 100 7.08 -24.22 7.06
CA PRO A 100 6.92 -24.78 8.41
C PRO A 100 7.69 -23.93 9.43
N GLY A 101 7.00 -23.47 10.48
CA GLY A 101 7.60 -22.59 11.50
C GLY A 101 7.81 -21.13 11.08
N ALA A 102 7.50 -20.77 9.83
CA ALA A 102 7.49 -19.39 9.37
C ALA A 102 6.19 -18.67 9.81
N GLY A 103 6.26 -17.34 9.87
CA GLY A 103 5.09 -16.51 10.20
C GLY A 103 3.98 -16.58 9.13
N PRO A 104 2.76 -16.08 9.43
CA PRO A 104 1.60 -16.16 8.54
C PRO A 104 1.86 -15.65 7.12
N ALA A 105 2.65 -14.58 6.97
CA ALA A 105 3.00 -14.01 5.66
C ALA A 105 3.76 -14.98 4.72
N ALA A 106 4.52 -15.94 5.27
CA ALA A 106 5.24 -16.95 4.49
C ALA A 106 4.50 -18.30 4.42
N ASN A 107 3.37 -18.43 5.14
CA ASN A 107 2.58 -19.65 5.23
C ASN A 107 1.07 -19.33 5.09
N SER A 108 0.66 -18.84 3.91
CA SER A 108 -0.74 -18.50 3.58
C SER A 108 -0.94 -18.41 2.07
N ALA A 109 -2.18 -18.62 1.61
CA ALA A 109 -2.57 -18.44 0.21
C ALA A 109 -3.07 -17.03 -0.05
N MET A 110 -2.70 -16.47 -1.20
CA MET A 110 -3.02 -15.08 -1.58
C MET A 110 -3.66 -14.99 -2.97
N PRO A 111 -4.76 -14.24 -3.14
CA PRO A 111 -5.39 -14.08 -4.45
C PRO A 111 -4.63 -13.01 -5.24
N LEU A 112 -3.45 -13.35 -5.81
CA LEU A 112 -2.55 -12.37 -6.43
C LEU A 112 -2.77 -12.14 -7.91
N ASP A 113 -3.46 -13.04 -8.61
CA ASP A 113 -3.96 -12.80 -9.97
C ASP A 113 -5.44 -12.39 -10.01
N ILE A 114 -5.84 -11.64 -11.04
CA ILE A 114 -7.22 -11.18 -11.23
C ILE A 114 -8.22 -12.34 -11.40
N SER A 115 -7.77 -13.50 -11.85
CA SER A 115 -8.56 -14.72 -12.00
C SER A 115 -8.90 -15.42 -10.69
N ALA A 116 -8.25 -15.07 -9.56
CA ALA A 116 -8.45 -15.74 -8.28
C ALA A 116 -9.93 -15.74 -7.84
N ARG A 117 -10.49 -16.95 -7.65
CA ARG A 117 -11.86 -17.16 -7.17
C ARG A 117 -11.89 -17.97 -5.88
N ILE A 118 -12.96 -17.79 -5.10
CA ILE A 118 -13.24 -18.62 -3.90
C ILE A 118 -13.45 -20.10 -4.22
N THR A 119 -13.81 -20.44 -5.47
CA THR A 119 -14.00 -21.82 -5.92
C THR A 119 -12.72 -22.67 -5.85
N ALA A 120 -11.54 -22.04 -5.82
CA ALA A 120 -10.27 -22.74 -5.63
C ALA A 120 -9.99 -23.13 -4.17
N ILE A 121 -10.74 -22.60 -3.20
CA ILE A 121 -10.49 -22.80 -1.76
C ILE A 121 -10.42 -24.29 -1.35
N PRO A 122 -11.29 -25.20 -1.81
CA PRO A 122 -11.18 -26.61 -1.45
C PRO A 122 -9.84 -27.24 -1.84
N GLU A 123 -9.30 -26.89 -3.02
CA GLU A 123 -8.01 -27.40 -3.46
C GLU A 123 -6.85 -26.75 -2.70
N ILE A 124 -6.97 -25.46 -2.36
CA ILE A 124 -6.03 -24.76 -1.46
C ILE A 124 -5.98 -25.47 -0.10
N VAL A 125 -7.14 -25.79 0.49
CA VAL A 125 -7.24 -26.52 1.77
C VAL A 125 -6.49 -27.85 1.67
N ALA A 126 -6.80 -28.65 0.66
CA ALA A 126 -6.17 -29.95 0.44
C ALA A 126 -4.64 -29.83 0.26
N TRP A 127 -4.16 -28.75 -0.38
CA TRP A 127 -2.72 -28.52 -0.57
C TRP A 127 -1.97 -28.32 0.76
N TYR A 128 -2.53 -27.55 1.70
CA TYR A 128 -1.93 -27.38 3.03
C TYR A 128 -2.06 -28.64 3.89
N GLU A 129 -3.20 -29.34 3.84
CA GLU A 129 -3.45 -30.53 4.65
C GLU A 129 -2.49 -31.68 4.32
N ARG A 130 -2.18 -31.90 3.04
CA ARG A 130 -1.19 -32.90 2.62
C ARG A 130 0.21 -32.64 3.21
N ARG A 131 0.46 -31.42 3.69
CA ARG A 131 1.71 -30.99 4.30
C ARG A 131 1.62 -30.89 5.83
N GLY A 132 0.49 -31.26 6.42
CA GLY A 132 0.25 -31.11 7.86
C GLY A 132 0.19 -29.66 8.33
N LEU A 133 -0.10 -28.71 7.42
CA LEU A 133 -0.16 -27.29 7.71
C LEU A 133 -1.61 -26.81 7.85
N ALA A 134 -1.82 -25.79 8.68
CA ALA A 134 -3.12 -25.14 8.82
C ALA A 134 -3.43 -24.32 7.55
N PRO A 135 -4.53 -24.60 6.83
CA PRO A 135 -4.88 -23.87 5.61
C PRO A 135 -5.36 -22.46 5.97
N ARG A 136 -4.59 -21.46 5.56
CA ARG A 136 -4.84 -20.04 5.85
C ARG A 136 -4.86 -19.25 4.55
N LEU A 137 -5.83 -18.34 4.43
CA LEU A 137 -5.86 -17.34 3.36
C LEU A 137 -5.41 -16.01 3.95
N VAL A 138 -4.60 -15.25 3.21
CA VAL A 138 -4.41 -13.82 3.49
C VAL A 138 -5.02 -13.03 2.35
N VAL A 139 -6.04 -12.25 2.71
CA VAL A 139 -6.92 -11.53 1.78
C VAL A 139 -6.68 -10.03 1.93
N PRO A 140 -5.95 -9.40 0.99
CA PRO A 140 -5.85 -7.96 0.92
C PRO A 140 -7.23 -7.34 0.67
N GLU A 141 -7.53 -6.25 1.36
CA GLU A 141 -8.80 -5.53 1.21
C GLU A 141 -9.05 -5.22 -0.28
N ARG A 142 -10.29 -5.44 -0.71
CA ARG A 142 -10.79 -5.18 -2.08
C ARG A 142 -10.28 -6.13 -3.16
N LEU A 143 -9.45 -7.14 -2.85
CA LEU A 143 -9.09 -8.17 -3.82
C LEU A 143 -10.07 -9.34 -3.84
N LEU A 144 -10.66 -9.65 -2.69
CA LEU A 144 -11.68 -10.67 -2.55
C LEU A 144 -12.65 -10.27 -1.44
N SER A 145 -13.94 -10.47 -1.67
CA SER A 145 -14.96 -10.26 -0.66
C SER A 145 -15.02 -11.50 0.24
N LEU A 146 -14.71 -11.33 1.52
CA LEU A 146 -14.95 -12.36 2.51
C LEU A 146 -16.46 -12.38 2.85
N PRO A 147 -17.06 -13.57 3.06
CA PRO A 147 -18.42 -13.67 3.56
C PRO A 147 -18.60 -12.91 4.88
N PRO A 148 -19.79 -12.32 5.12
CA PRO A 148 -20.12 -11.74 6.41
C PRO A 148 -19.92 -12.76 7.53
N GLY A 149 -19.29 -12.35 8.64
CA GLY A 149 -19.03 -13.22 9.79
C GLY A 149 -17.81 -14.14 9.66
N ALA A 150 -17.04 -14.05 8.57
CA ALA A 150 -15.76 -14.76 8.45
C ALA A 150 -14.84 -14.43 9.64
N THR A 151 -14.31 -15.47 10.29
CA THR A 151 -13.40 -15.31 11.42
C THR A 151 -12.05 -14.80 10.93
N VAL A 152 -11.63 -13.66 11.45
CA VAL A 152 -10.32 -13.05 11.17
C VAL A 152 -9.38 -13.37 12.34
N GLU A 153 -8.27 -14.03 12.04
CA GLU A 153 -7.27 -14.39 13.05
C GLU A 153 -6.26 -13.27 13.28
N LEU A 154 -5.93 -12.52 12.22
CA LEU A 154 -4.96 -11.42 12.24
C LEU A 154 -5.34 -10.41 11.16
N THR A 155 -5.18 -9.13 11.47
CA THR A 155 -5.22 -8.05 10.48
C THR A 155 -3.88 -7.34 10.47
N GLU A 156 -3.33 -7.13 9.29
CA GLU A 156 -2.11 -6.36 9.11
C GLU A 156 -2.41 -5.09 8.28
N GLN A 157 -1.79 -3.98 8.66
CA GLN A 157 -1.68 -2.78 7.83
C GLN A 157 -0.41 -2.85 7.00
N ILE A 158 -0.56 -2.63 5.70
CA ILE A 158 0.56 -2.39 4.80
C ILE A 158 0.69 -0.89 4.62
N LEU A 159 1.78 -0.31 5.14
CA LEU A 159 2.07 1.10 5.00
C LEU A 159 3.23 1.31 4.01
N VAL A 160 3.19 2.40 3.25
CA VAL A 160 4.17 2.71 2.20
C VAL A 160 4.72 4.12 2.34
N ARG A 161 5.99 4.31 1.95
CA ARG A 161 6.65 5.60 1.80
C ARG A 161 7.36 5.66 0.45
N ASP A 162 7.16 6.73 -0.30
CA ASP A 162 7.95 6.97 -1.51
C ASP A 162 9.31 7.58 -1.09
N LEU A 163 10.41 6.95 -1.51
CA LEU A 163 11.78 7.42 -1.25
C LEU A 163 12.30 8.30 -2.39
N ALA A 164 11.81 8.05 -3.61
CA ALA A 164 12.10 8.81 -4.81
C ALA A 164 10.82 8.93 -5.67
N PRO A 165 10.67 10.02 -6.45
CA PRO A 165 9.51 10.19 -7.31
C PRO A 165 9.42 9.12 -8.41
N GLY A 166 8.22 8.58 -8.63
CA GLY A 166 7.87 7.80 -9.82
C GLY A 166 8.54 6.42 -9.97
N GLY A 167 9.34 5.98 -9.00
CA GLY A 167 10.03 4.69 -9.11
C GLY A 167 9.18 3.50 -8.68
N THR A 168 9.53 2.31 -9.16
CA THR A 168 8.80 1.04 -8.92
C THR A 168 9.59 0.02 -8.09
N ARG A 169 10.79 0.38 -7.64
CA ARG A 169 11.68 -0.50 -6.86
C ARG A 169 11.29 -0.44 -5.39
N TRP A 170 10.82 -1.56 -4.87
CA TRP A 170 10.35 -1.71 -3.50
C TRP A 170 11.41 -2.27 -2.56
N VAL A 171 11.38 -1.84 -1.31
CA VAL A 171 12.05 -2.47 -0.18
C VAL A 171 11.04 -2.72 0.93
N GLY A 172 11.07 -3.90 1.55
CA GLY A 172 10.30 -4.21 2.76
C GLY A 172 11.16 -4.00 4.01
N LEU A 173 10.61 -3.41 5.06
CA LEU A 173 11.29 -3.27 6.35
C LEU A 173 10.50 -4.01 7.44
N SER A 174 11.11 -4.99 8.09
CA SER A 174 10.47 -5.80 9.15
C SER A 174 10.92 -5.40 10.56
N ALA A 175 12.22 -5.11 10.76
CA ALA A 175 12.79 -4.88 12.10
C ALA A 175 13.14 -3.42 12.43
N ALA A 176 13.52 -2.61 11.43
CA ALA A 176 14.19 -1.33 11.64
C ALA A 176 13.45 -0.18 10.93
N LEU A 177 12.45 0.38 11.62
CA LEU A 177 11.75 1.60 11.20
C LEU A 177 12.53 2.83 11.70
N HIS A 178 13.53 3.26 10.93
CA HIS A 178 14.30 4.48 11.20
C HIS A 178 14.76 5.15 9.90
N GLU A 179 15.05 6.46 9.94
CA GLU A 179 15.47 7.23 8.76
C GLU A 179 16.74 6.66 8.10
N ASP A 180 17.76 6.23 8.87
CA ASP A 180 18.99 5.71 8.25
C ASP A 180 18.77 4.42 7.43
N ALA A 181 17.79 3.59 7.80
CA ALA A 181 17.43 2.40 7.02
C ALA A 181 16.80 2.80 5.68
N LEU A 182 15.96 3.83 5.70
CA LEU A 182 15.33 4.39 4.50
C LEU A 182 16.37 5.05 3.59
N ALA A 183 17.28 5.84 4.16
CA ALA A 183 18.38 6.45 3.44
C ALA A 183 19.31 5.39 2.81
N ARG A 184 19.63 4.32 3.54
CA ARG A 184 20.43 3.19 3.03
C ARG A 184 19.70 2.42 1.93
N ALA A 185 18.39 2.22 2.06
CA ALA A 185 17.62 1.58 1.01
C ALA A 185 17.58 2.45 -0.26
N ALA A 186 17.39 3.76 -0.10
CA ALA A 186 17.41 4.72 -1.19
C ALA A 186 18.77 4.75 -1.90
N SER A 187 19.89 4.73 -1.17
CA SER A 187 21.24 4.68 -1.77
C SER A 187 21.51 3.37 -2.51
N ARG A 188 20.79 2.30 -2.19
CA ARG A 188 20.78 1.03 -2.93
C ARG A 188 19.77 0.99 -4.08
N GLY A 189 19.14 2.13 -4.39
CA GLY A 189 18.24 2.28 -5.52
C GLY A 189 16.79 1.90 -5.24
N ALA A 190 16.40 1.68 -3.98
CA ALA A 190 14.98 1.56 -3.63
C ALA A 190 14.30 2.92 -3.81
N THR A 191 13.16 2.92 -4.49
CA THR A 191 12.39 4.14 -4.75
C THR A 191 11.13 4.21 -3.90
N ARG A 192 10.72 3.09 -3.32
CA ARG A 192 9.57 2.96 -2.43
C ARG A 192 9.90 1.99 -1.31
N ALA A 193 9.44 2.28 -0.11
CA ALA A 193 9.52 1.39 1.04
C ALA A 193 8.12 0.97 1.48
N PHE A 194 7.99 -0.25 1.98
CA PHE A 194 6.78 -0.72 2.65
C PHE A 194 7.12 -1.40 3.97
N VAL A 195 6.17 -1.37 4.90
CA VAL A 195 6.19 -2.12 6.15
C VAL A 195 4.86 -2.82 6.36
N GLU A 196 4.93 -4.00 6.96
CA GLU A 196 3.79 -4.83 7.32
C GLU A 196 3.72 -4.84 8.84
N LEU A 197 2.62 -4.32 9.39
CA LEU A 197 2.44 -4.16 10.83
C LEU A 197 1.11 -4.78 11.26
N ASP A 198 1.07 -5.39 12.43
CA ASP A 198 -0.18 -5.78 13.08
C ASP A 198 -1.07 -4.53 13.25
N ASP A 199 -2.35 -4.63 12.89
CA ASP A 199 -3.31 -3.52 12.95
C ASP A 199 -3.54 -2.99 14.38
N GLY A 200 -3.27 -3.82 15.40
CA GLY A 200 -3.33 -3.49 16.82
C GLY A 200 -2.05 -2.84 17.38
N ASP A 201 -0.94 -2.85 16.65
CA ASP A 201 0.34 -2.25 17.10
C ASP A 201 0.35 -0.72 16.87
N ALA A 202 -0.43 -0.02 17.71
CA ALA A 202 -0.62 1.42 17.61
C ALA A 202 0.70 2.20 17.67
N ASP A 203 1.67 1.75 18.47
CA ASP A 203 2.95 2.41 18.65
C ASP A 203 3.82 2.30 17.39
N ARG A 204 3.94 1.10 16.80
CA ARG A 204 4.67 0.95 15.53
C ARG A 204 3.98 1.67 14.38
N ILE A 205 2.64 1.69 14.36
CA ILE A 205 1.88 2.45 13.36
C ILE A 205 2.14 3.95 13.51
N ALA A 206 2.15 4.47 14.73
CA ALA A 206 2.47 5.88 14.99
C ALA A 206 3.91 6.23 14.58
N LEU A 207 4.88 5.36 14.90
CA LEU A 207 6.27 5.50 14.46
C LEU A 207 6.41 5.48 12.93
N ALA A 208 5.74 4.55 12.25
CA ALA A 208 5.77 4.50 10.79
C ALA A 208 5.21 5.81 10.19
N ARG A 209 4.11 6.32 10.75
CA ARG A 209 3.49 7.60 10.31
C ARG A 209 4.39 8.80 10.56
N SER A 210 5.11 8.86 11.69
CA SER A 210 6.06 9.95 11.95
C SER A 210 7.24 9.93 10.98
N LEU A 211 7.60 8.74 10.48
CA LEU A 211 8.53 8.55 9.37
C LEU A 211 7.86 8.70 8.00
N GLY A 212 6.68 9.30 7.88
CA GLY A 212 6.04 9.59 6.59
C GLY A 212 5.49 8.37 5.83
N PHE A 213 5.37 7.20 6.47
CA PHE A 213 4.61 6.09 5.91
C PHE A 213 3.10 6.37 5.97
N ARG A 214 2.40 5.92 4.94
CA ARG A 214 0.95 6.09 4.78
C ARG A 214 0.28 4.76 4.54
N LEU A 215 -0.93 4.58 5.06
CA LEU A 215 -1.69 3.34 4.89
C LEU A 215 -1.95 3.10 3.40
N HIS A 216 -1.51 1.96 2.87
CA HIS A 216 -1.79 1.54 1.50
C HIS A 216 -3.06 0.69 1.45
N HIS A 217 -3.12 -0.34 2.30
CA HIS A 217 -4.26 -1.23 2.44
C HIS A 217 -4.09 -2.09 3.69
N ARG A 218 -5.16 -2.78 4.10
CA ARG A 218 -5.05 -3.87 5.07
C ARG A 218 -5.14 -5.21 4.38
N ARG A 219 -4.62 -6.25 5.03
CA ARG A 219 -4.85 -7.65 4.66
C ARG A 219 -5.28 -8.43 5.90
N ARG A 220 -6.15 -9.40 5.70
CA ARG A 220 -6.76 -10.20 6.78
C ARG A 220 -6.41 -11.65 6.59
N TYR A 221 -5.97 -12.29 7.67
CA TYR A 221 -5.74 -13.72 7.71
C TYR A 221 -7.00 -14.41 8.22
N VAL A 222 -7.47 -15.38 7.44
CA VAL A 222 -8.66 -16.17 7.77
C VAL A 222 -8.37 -17.66 7.62
N PRO A 223 -8.94 -18.52 8.47
CA PRO A 223 -8.92 -19.96 8.24
C PRO A 223 -9.68 -20.29 6.95
N ALA A 224 -9.11 -21.12 6.08
CA ALA A 224 -9.75 -21.47 4.81
C ALA A 224 -10.97 -22.41 4.99
N ARG A 225 -10.97 -23.24 6.06
CA ARG A 225 -11.98 -24.29 6.39
C ARG A 225 -13.39 -23.77 6.73
N ARG A 226 -13.66 -22.48 6.61
CA ARG A 226 -14.97 -21.86 6.92
C ARG A 226 -15.60 -21.14 5.72
N LEU A 227 -14.95 -21.20 4.57
CA LEU A 227 -15.40 -20.57 3.31
C LEU A 227 -15.91 -21.60 2.28
N ASP A 228 -15.75 -22.88 2.60
CA ASP A 228 -16.26 -24.06 1.92
C ASP A 228 -17.72 -24.38 2.25
N SER A 229 -18.27 -23.76 3.31
CA SER A 229 -19.61 -24.05 3.85
C SER A 229 -20.72 -23.13 3.31
N VAL A 230 -20.39 -22.22 2.39
CA VAL A 230 -21.38 -21.33 1.75
C VAL A 230 -21.76 -21.95 0.41
N GLU A 231 -22.87 -22.68 0.38
CA GLU A 231 -23.52 -23.07 -0.89
C GLU A 231 -23.88 -21.82 -1.72
N PRO A 232 -23.84 -21.93 -3.06
CA PRO A 232 -24.09 -20.81 -3.98
C PRO A 232 -25.49 -20.21 -3.88
#